data_AF-K9YNR8-F1
#
_entry.id   AF-K9YNR8-F1
#
_cell.length_a   1.000
_cell.length_b   1.000
_cell.length_c   1.000
_cell.angle_alpha   90.00
_cell.angle_beta   90.00
_cell.angle_gamma   90.00
#
_symmetry.space_group_name_H-M   'P 1'
#
loop_
_entity.id
_entity.type
_entity.pdbx_description
1 polymer ?
#
loop_
_entity_poly.entity_id
_entity_poly.type
_entity_poly.pdbx_seq_one_letter_code
_entity_poly.pdbx_strand_id
1 'polypeptide(L)'
;MKPPKFKTILDYEKANILMQPVFIRVVDNIRKEAENNNWEISYQEINEPFPSHILTQTKGNLVKKTNVWFICFQVCFDEFEIEQNEPVQIDAKLVSDTGELNWDEIENKTKTIVTKLFKND
;
A
#
# COMPACT_ATOMS: atom_id res chain seq x y z
N MET A 1 -9.36 -4.30 -12.42
CA MET A 1 -8.00 -3.87 -12.04
C MET A 1 -7.01 -4.66 -12.87
N LYS A 2 -6.00 -4.04 -13.49
CA LYS A 2 -4.89 -4.78 -14.09
C LYS A 2 -3.74 -4.81 -13.07
N PRO A 3 -3.10 -5.96 -12.82
CA PRO A 3 -1.91 -5.99 -11.99
C PRO A 3 -0.81 -5.14 -12.63
N PRO A 4 0.11 -4.56 -11.83
CA PRO A 4 1.24 -3.80 -12.37
C PRO A 4 2.10 -4.71 -13.25
N LYS A 5 2.67 -4.14 -14.31
CA LYS A 5 3.69 -4.82 -15.12
C LYS A 5 5.04 -4.56 -14.49
N PHE A 6 5.87 -5.58 -14.33
CA PHE A 6 7.20 -5.43 -13.75
C PHE A 6 8.23 -5.14 -14.84
N LYS A 7 9.20 -4.28 -14.53
CA LYS A 7 10.31 -3.95 -15.43
C LYS A 7 11.26 -5.12 -15.64
N THR A 8 11.47 -5.94 -14.60
CA THR A 8 12.33 -7.14 -14.67
C THR A 8 11.72 -8.32 -13.91
N ILE A 9 12.26 -9.53 -14.15
CA ILE A 9 11.90 -10.73 -13.36
C ILE A 9 12.32 -10.56 -11.90
N LEU A 10 13.47 -9.93 -11.64
CA LEU A 10 13.95 -9.66 -10.29
C LEU A 10 12.98 -8.76 -9.51
N ASP A 11 12.38 -7.75 -10.16
CA ASP A 11 11.35 -6.90 -9.54
C ASP A 11 10.11 -7.72 -9.16
N TYR A 12 9.70 -8.66 -10.00
CA TYR A 12 8.58 -9.57 -9.71
C TYR A 12 8.88 -10.49 -8.53
N GLU A 13 10.08 -11.07 -8.47
CA GLU A 13 10.51 -11.94 -7.35
C GLU A 13 10.57 -11.16 -6.03
N LYS A 14 11.16 -9.97 -6.05
CA LYS A 14 11.19 -9.06 -4.90
C LYS A 14 9.80 -8.66 -4.43
N ALA A 15 8.87 -8.42 -5.35
CA ALA A 15 7.47 -8.14 -5.00
C ALA A 15 6.84 -9.31 -4.22
N ASN A 16 7.06 -10.56 -4.64
CA ASN A 16 6.51 -11.72 -3.95
C ASN A 16 6.99 -11.83 -2.48
N ILE A 17 8.21 -11.37 -2.19
CA ILE A 17 8.75 -11.31 -0.82
C ILE A 17 8.13 -10.15 -0.04
N LEU A 18 7.99 -8.98 -0.68
CA LEU A 18 7.58 -7.73 -0.03
C LEU A 18 6.08 -7.63 0.26
N MET A 19 5.22 -8.18 -0.62
CA MET A 19 3.79 -7.86 -0.60
C MET A 19 3.10 -8.20 0.73
N GLN A 20 3.40 -9.36 1.32
CA GLN A 20 2.78 -9.76 2.60
C GLN A 20 3.28 -8.89 3.78
N PRO A 21 4.60 -8.70 4.00
CA PRO A 21 5.12 -7.77 5.00
C PRO A 21 4.55 -6.36 4.89
N VAL A 22 4.50 -5.81 3.66
CA VAL A 22 3.98 -4.46 3.40
C VAL A 22 2.49 -4.39 3.72
N PHE A 23 1.68 -5.37 3.31
CA PHE A 23 0.26 -5.40 3.62
C PHE A 23 -0.01 -5.35 5.13
N ILE A 24 0.72 -6.15 5.91
CA ILE A 24 0.60 -6.17 7.38
C ILE A 24 0.91 -4.79 7.96
N ARG A 25 2.00 -4.15 7.51
CA ARG A 25 2.41 -2.82 7.98
C ARG A 25 1.42 -1.74 7.58
N VAL A 26 0.86 -1.80 6.38
CA VAL A 26 -0.14 -0.86 5.88
C VAL A 26 -1.40 -0.93 6.75
N VAL A 27 -1.94 -2.13 6.99
CA VAL A 27 -3.15 -2.31 7.80
C VAL A 27 -2.91 -1.85 9.25
N ASP A 28 -1.77 -2.20 9.85
CA ASP A 28 -1.44 -1.78 11.21
C ASP A 28 -1.32 -0.27 11.33
N ASN A 29 -0.64 0.40 10.40
CA ASN A 29 -0.55 1.86 10.41
C ASN A 29 -1.88 2.54 10.11
N ILE A 30 -2.74 1.98 9.25
CA ILE A 30 -4.11 2.50 9.03
C ILE A 30 -4.90 2.49 10.32
N ARG A 31 -4.85 1.38 11.07
CA ARG A 31 -5.51 1.26 12.37
C ARG A 31 -5.00 2.30 13.36
N LYS A 32 -3.68 2.44 13.52
CA LYS A 32 -3.06 3.42 14.42
C LYS A 32 -3.44 4.86 14.06
N GLU A 33 -3.35 5.22 12.78
CA GLU A 33 -3.69 6.58 12.33
C GLU A 33 -5.19 6.87 12.51
N ALA A 34 -6.07 5.90 12.28
CA ALA A 34 -7.50 6.05 12.53
C ALA A 34 -7.79 6.30 14.02
N GLU A 35 -7.19 5.49 14.91
CA GLU A 35 -7.29 5.65 16.36
C GLU A 35 -6.80 7.03 16.82
N ASN A 36 -5.60 7.44 16.36
CA ASN A 36 -4.97 8.70 16.76
C ASN A 36 -5.72 9.95 16.28
N ASN A 37 -6.42 9.87 15.14
CA ASN A 37 -7.10 11.00 14.51
C ASN A 37 -8.63 10.93 14.63
N ASN A 38 -9.16 10.00 15.43
CA ASN A 38 -10.59 9.76 15.63
C ASN A 38 -11.37 9.56 14.33
N TRP A 39 -10.85 8.69 13.45
CA TRP A 39 -11.58 8.21 12.28
C TRP A 39 -12.18 6.84 12.56
N GLU A 40 -13.39 6.61 12.06
CA GLU A 40 -13.94 5.27 11.97
C GLU A 40 -13.46 4.61 10.68
N ILE A 41 -13.07 3.33 10.74
CA ILE A 41 -12.62 2.57 9.58
C ILE A 41 -13.35 1.25 9.45
N SER A 42 -13.58 0.83 8.21
CA SER A 42 -14.06 -0.52 7.88
C SER A 42 -13.38 -1.04 6.61
N TYR A 43 -13.30 -2.36 6.50
CA TYR A 43 -12.73 -3.04 5.34
C TYR A 43 -13.81 -3.86 4.64
N GLN A 44 -13.79 -3.82 3.32
CA GLN A 44 -14.66 -4.64 2.48
C GLN A 44 -13.83 -5.36 1.42
N GLU A 45 -13.97 -6.67 1.37
CA GLU A 45 -13.44 -7.48 0.27
C GLU A 45 -14.45 -7.54 -0.87
N ILE A 46 -13.98 -7.28 -2.09
CA ILE A 46 -14.77 -7.36 -3.32
C ILE A 46 -14.08 -8.38 -4.22
N ASN A 47 -14.78 -9.47 -4.56
CA ASN A 47 -14.21 -10.57 -5.35
C ASN A 47 -14.47 -10.45 -6.86
N GLU A 48 -15.41 -9.59 -7.27
CA GLU A 48 -15.79 -9.42 -8.68
C GLU A 48 -15.69 -7.96 -9.15
N PRO A 49 -15.24 -7.69 -10.39
CA PRO A 49 -14.68 -8.66 -11.34
C PRO A 49 -13.24 -9.09 -10.98
N PHE A 50 -12.62 -8.44 -9.98
CA PHE A 50 -11.27 -8.77 -9.49
C PHE A 50 -11.16 -8.52 -7.97
N PRO A 51 -10.38 -9.33 -7.24
CA PRO A 51 -10.13 -9.13 -5.81
C PRO A 51 -9.66 -7.72 -5.47
N SER A 52 -10.38 -7.04 -4.58
CA SER A 52 -10.06 -5.71 -4.07
C SER A 52 -10.34 -5.62 -2.58
N HIS A 53 -9.47 -4.94 -1.84
CA HIS A 53 -9.66 -4.66 -0.42
C HIS A 53 -9.93 -3.17 -0.26
N ILE A 54 -11.18 -2.81 0.00
CA ILE A 54 -11.59 -1.41 0.11
C ILE A 54 -11.59 -0.99 1.57
N LEU A 55 -10.75 -0.02 1.89
CA LEU A 55 -10.80 0.75 3.13
C LEU A 55 -11.86 1.84 2.98
N THR A 56 -12.81 1.90 3.90
CA THR A 56 -13.70 3.06 4.09
C THR A 56 -13.28 3.80 5.35
N GLN A 57 -13.02 5.10 5.24
CA GLN A 57 -12.72 6.00 6.37
C GLN A 57 -13.88 6.97 6.53
N THR A 58 -14.38 7.13 7.76
CA THR A 58 -15.50 8.03 8.09
C THR A 58 -15.11 8.99 9.20
N LYS A 59 -15.42 10.28 9.04
CA LYS A 59 -15.28 11.31 10.07
C LYS A 59 -16.40 12.34 9.94
N GLY A 60 -17.40 12.27 10.81
CA GLY A 60 -18.63 13.05 10.66
C GLY A 60 -19.32 12.69 9.34
N ASN A 61 -19.54 13.68 8.48
CA ASN A 61 -20.17 13.48 7.16
C ASN A 61 -19.18 13.12 6.04
N LEU A 62 -17.87 13.14 6.32
CA LEU A 62 -16.84 12.82 5.33
C LEU A 62 -16.64 11.31 5.24
N VAL A 63 -16.76 10.76 4.04
CA VAL A 63 -16.50 9.35 3.74
C VAL A 63 -15.48 9.27 2.61
N LYS A 64 -14.34 8.63 2.87
CA LYS A 64 -13.29 8.35 1.88
C LYS A 64 -13.20 6.85 1.64
N LYS A 65 -13.01 6.43 0.38
CA LYS A 65 -12.80 5.03 0.00
C LYS A 65 -11.50 4.88 -0.77
N THR A 66 -10.69 3.90 -0.38
CA THR A 66 -9.38 3.65 -1.00
C THR A 66 -9.12 2.15 -1.08
N ASN A 67 -8.52 1.69 -2.18
CA ASN A 67 -8.10 0.30 -2.31
C ASN A 67 -6.75 0.11 -1.60
N VAL A 68 -6.71 -0.79 -0.62
CA VAL A 68 -5.51 -1.09 0.19
C VAL A 68 -4.37 -1.60 -0.68
N TRP A 69 -4.65 -2.29 -1.79
CA TRP A 69 -3.60 -2.73 -2.70
C TRP A 69 -2.84 -1.58 -3.35
N PHE A 70 -3.51 -0.46 -3.65
CA PHE A 70 -2.85 0.72 -4.20
C PHE A 70 -1.91 1.36 -3.19
N ILE A 71 -2.28 1.35 -1.91
CA ILE A 71 -1.40 1.81 -0.83
C ILE A 71 -0.16 0.89 -0.77
N CYS A 72 -0.35 -0.43 -0.84
CA CYS A 72 0.76 -1.38 -0.86
C CYS A 72 1.70 -1.14 -2.06
N PHE A 73 1.15 -0.89 -3.26
CA PHE A 73 1.95 -0.60 -4.44
C PHE A 73 2.71 0.72 -4.33
N GLN A 74 2.10 1.77 -3.76
CA GLN A 74 2.79 3.02 -3.45
C GLN A 74 3.95 2.84 -2.46
N VAL A 75 3.82 1.87 -1.53
CA VAL A 75 4.95 1.50 -0.66
C VAL A 75 6.01 0.76 -1.47
N CYS A 76 5.67 -0.29 -2.21
CA CYS A 76 6.65 -1.18 -2.84
C CYS A 76 7.49 -0.55 -3.97
N PHE A 77 6.97 0.48 -4.65
CA PHE A 77 7.56 1.00 -5.88
C PHE A 77 8.05 2.45 -5.74
N ASP A 78 9.03 2.86 -6.55
CA ASP A 78 9.63 4.21 -6.48
C ASP A 78 8.73 5.31 -7.08
N GLU A 79 8.05 5.02 -8.19
CA GLU A 79 7.26 5.99 -8.98
C GLU A 79 5.93 5.39 -9.43
N PHE A 80 5.16 4.83 -8.49
CA PHE A 80 3.89 4.19 -8.83
C PHE A 80 2.75 5.18 -8.97
N GLU A 81 2.25 5.33 -10.19
CA GLU A 81 1.02 6.01 -10.52
C GLU A 81 -0.01 5.03 -11.10
N ILE A 82 -1.23 5.06 -10.56
CA ILE A 82 -2.30 4.12 -10.93
C ILE A 82 -2.72 4.27 -12.40
N GLU A 83 -2.65 5.48 -12.93
CA GLU A 83 -3.08 5.81 -14.29
C GLU A 83 -2.00 5.52 -15.34
N GLN A 84 -0.75 5.33 -14.91
CA GLN A 84 0.34 5.01 -15.80
C GLN A 84 0.46 3.49 -15.98
N ASN A 85 0.45 3.04 -17.24
CA ASN A 85 0.61 1.62 -17.59
C ASN A 85 2.09 1.25 -17.81
N GLU A 86 2.99 2.00 -17.18
CA GLU A 86 4.43 1.81 -17.29
C GLU A 86 4.92 0.65 -16.42
N PRO A 87 5.98 -0.07 -16.84
CA PRO A 87 6.57 -1.11 -16.01
C PRO A 87 7.13 -0.53 -14.70
N VAL A 88 6.70 -1.10 -13.57
CA VAL A 88 7.13 -0.70 -12.23
C VAL A 88 8.44 -1.37 -11.84
N GLN A 89 9.19 -0.70 -10.96
CA GLN A 89 10.42 -1.18 -10.36
C GLN A 89 10.26 -1.17 -8.83
N ILE A 90 10.82 -2.17 -8.16
CA ILE A 90 10.84 -2.23 -6.69
C ILE A 90 11.80 -1.17 -6.16
N ASP A 91 11.37 -0.46 -5.11
CA ASP A 91 12.25 0.42 -4.34
C ASP A 91 13.34 -0.44 -3.69
N ALA A 92 14.56 -0.28 -4.20
CA ALA A 92 15.73 -1.07 -3.78
C ALA A 92 16.10 -0.87 -2.31
N LYS A 93 15.55 0.15 -1.63
CA LYS A 93 15.76 0.35 -0.19
C LYS A 93 14.95 -0.61 0.68
N LEU A 94 13.87 -1.18 0.14
CA LEU A 94 12.95 -2.04 0.90
C LEU A 94 13.40 -3.49 0.98
N VAL A 95 14.06 -3.97 -0.08
CA VAL A 95 14.57 -5.33 -0.16
C VAL A 95 15.85 -5.38 -0.99
N SER A 96 16.88 -6.00 -0.42
CA SER A 96 18.15 -6.20 -1.10
C SER A 96 18.00 -7.19 -2.27
N ASP A 97 19.04 -7.30 -3.11
CA ASP A 97 19.10 -8.31 -4.17
C ASP A 97 19.15 -9.75 -3.63
N THR A 98 19.50 -9.95 -2.36
CA THR A 98 19.49 -11.25 -1.68
C THR A 98 18.15 -11.59 -1.04
N GLY A 99 17.15 -10.70 -1.13
CA GLY A 99 15.83 -10.89 -0.52
C GLY A 99 15.74 -10.49 0.96
N GLU A 100 16.75 -9.82 1.49
CA GLU A 100 16.73 -9.31 2.87
C GLU A 100 15.86 -8.05 2.96
N LEU A 101 14.89 -8.07 3.87
CA LEU A 101 13.93 -6.98 4.05
C LEU A 101 14.50 -5.90 4.97
N ASN A 102 14.39 -4.66 4.52
CA ASN A 102 14.68 -3.49 5.34
C ASN A 102 13.41 -3.06 6.09
N TRP A 103 13.20 -3.61 7.28
CA TRP A 103 12.01 -3.38 8.09
C TRP A 103 11.81 -1.91 8.47
N ASP A 104 12.89 -1.18 8.71
CA ASP A 104 12.84 0.22 9.09
C ASP A 104 12.36 1.09 7.92
N GLU A 105 12.87 0.85 6.71
CA GLU A 105 12.40 1.57 5.51
C GLU A 105 10.95 1.21 5.16
N ILE A 106 10.57 -0.07 5.31
CA ILE A 106 9.17 -0.49 5.12
C ILE A 106 8.25 0.26 6.09
N GLU A 107 8.59 0.32 7.38
CA GLU A 107 7.81 1.04 8.39
C GLU A 107 7.77 2.54 8.10
N ASN A 108 8.91 3.18 7.83
CA ASN A 108 9.00 4.60 7.56
C ASN A 108 8.18 5.02 6.33
N LYS A 109 8.28 4.27 5.23
CA LYS A 109 7.55 4.54 3.99
C LYS A 109 6.05 4.31 4.18
N THR A 110 5.68 3.21 4.85
CA THR A 110 4.28 2.90 5.17
C THR A 110 3.65 3.99 6.03
N LYS A 111 4.30 4.38 7.12
CA LYS A 111 3.82 5.45 8.00
C LYS A 111 3.65 6.75 7.24
N THR A 112 4.64 7.14 6.43
CA THR A 112 4.57 8.37 5.60
C THR A 112 3.36 8.38 4.68
N ILE A 113 3.09 7.27 3.97
CA ILE A 113 1.97 7.17 3.03
C ILE A 113 0.64 7.16 3.78
N VAL A 114 0.51 6.37 4.85
CA VAL A 114 -0.73 6.25 5.61
C VAL A 114 -1.06 7.54 6.35
N THR A 115 -0.09 8.23 6.95
CA THR A 115 -0.34 9.54 7.57
C THR A 115 -0.89 10.55 6.56
N LYS A 116 -0.40 10.53 5.30
CA LYS A 116 -0.96 11.39 4.23
C LYS A 116 -2.41 11.02 3.89
N LEU A 117 -2.74 9.72 3.87
CA LEU A 117 -4.10 9.24 3.58
C LEU A 117 -5.17 9.82 4.54
N PHE A 118 -4.80 10.03 5.81
CA PHE A 118 -5.71 10.56 6.84
C PHE A 118 -5.70 12.08 6.99
N LYS A 119 -4.85 12.81 6.25
CA LYS A 119 -4.89 14.27 6.24
C LYS A 119 -6.14 14.76 5.51
N ASN A 120 -6.75 15.80 6.08
CA ASN A 120 -7.81 16.58 5.44
C ASN A 120 -7.11 17.71 4.68
N ASP A 121 -6.99 17.58 3.36
CA ASP A 121 -6.78 18.76 2.53
C ASP A 121 -8.11 19.53 2.41
#